data_AF-A0A0R1K5P9-F1
#
_entry.id   AF-A0A0R1K5P9-F1
#
_cell.length_a   1.000
_cell.length_b   1.000
_cell.length_c   1.000
_cell.angle_alpha   90.00
_cell.angle_beta   90.00
_cell.angle_gamma   90.00
#
_symmetry.space_group_name_H-M   'P 1'
#
loop_
_entity.id
_entity.type
_entity.pdbx_description
1 polymer ?
#
loop_
_entity_poly.entity_id
_entity_poly.type
_entity_poly.pdbx_seq_one_letter_code
_entity_poly.pdbx_strand_id
1 'polypeptide(L)'
;MHFKPTPNFWAQHRHGLRLIVLAIALIWGGVWGLQYHHNSVAKTSARLTTQPVNTARITTQQRHLRKRLQHYLNHETADGTTSISFYNLSPKPGSPAAKASLTHRFYHQGDLATSANAHTPVVSASTYKLFMAAYVLHLHHQGNLTWTPTSTTGFEEMIVHSDNTFAENILDAYGLDGINTFIGDQNWFAPVFVAGQASQTTAYSLTLALKDLALQTGPFKSAKDRQWLLHLMSQQVYRTGIPAGAATAKQGTTVADKVGWYADTNNDAGLVTLPNGQRYILVIMTHGHMQSGFSGFPRIAKITTHIQKMVYGKSATAKLAP
;
A
#
# COMPACT_ATOMS: atom_id res chain seq x y z
N MET A 1 92.35 3.87 -71.08
CA MET A 1 91.32 3.17 -70.28
C MET A 1 91.24 3.83 -68.91
N HIS A 2 90.11 4.43 -68.53
CA HIS A 2 89.58 4.41 -67.16
C HIS A 2 88.14 4.94 -67.18
N PHE A 3 87.24 4.13 -66.61
CA PHE A 3 85.78 4.26 -66.64
C PHE A 3 85.30 5.21 -65.52
N LYS A 4 84.29 6.04 -65.83
CA LYS A 4 83.49 6.83 -64.86
C LYS A 4 82.34 5.99 -64.30
N PRO A 5 81.81 6.34 -63.12
CA PRO A 5 80.40 6.16 -62.82
C PRO A 5 79.66 7.50 -62.70
N THR A 6 78.42 7.51 -63.19
CA THR A 6 77.46 8.61 -63.23
C THR A 6 76.73 8.82 -61.89
N PRO A 7 76.13 10.00 -61.64
CA PRO A 7 75.40 10.27 -60.42
C PRO A 7 74.07 9.51 -60.35
N ASN A 8 73.78 9.06 -59.14
CA ASN A 8 72.70 8.17 -58.75
C ASN A 8 71.31 8.86 -58.88
N PHE A 9 70.44 8.32 -59.73
CA PHE A 9 69.04 8.74 -59.95
C PHE A 9 68.21 8.85 -58.64
N TRP A 10 68.61 8.13 -57.60
CA TRP A 10 67.94 8.07 -56.31
C TRP A 10 68.22 9.24 -55.35
N ALA A 11 69.12 10.16 -55.69
CA ALA A 11 69.48 11.28 -54.82
C ALA A 11 68.52 12.49 -54.94
N GLN A 12 67.80 12.66 -56.06
CA GLN A 12 66.94 13.82 -56.31
C GLN A 12 65.46 13.66 -55.91
N HIS A 13 65.00 12.45 -55.54
CA HIS A 13 63.56 12.18 -55.37
C HIS A 13 63.15 11.81 -53.93
N ARG A 14 64.08 11.87 -52.95
CA ARG A 14 63.79 11.50 -51.55
C ARG A 14 62.91 12.52 -50.81
N HIS A 15 62.86 13.77 -51.26
CA HIS A 15 62.01 14.80 -50.65
C HIS A 15 60.55 14.75 -51.14
N GLY A 16 60.31 14.33 -52.39
CA GLY A 16 58.96 14.19 -52.95
C GLY A 16 58.16 13.03 -52.35
N LEU A 17 58.81 11.87 -52.14
CA LEU A 17 58.11 10.70 -51.56
C LEU A 17 57.72 10.89 -50.09
N ARG A 18 58.48 11.68 -49.31
CA ARG A 18 58.17 11.92 -47.89
C ARG A 18 56.95 12.81 -47.70
N LEU A 19 56.69 13.76 -48.61
CA LEU A 19 55.53 14.64 -48.54
C LEU A 19 54.21 13.93 -48.90
N ILE A 20 54.25 12.96 -49.83
CA ILE A 20 53.06 12.19 -50.23
C ILE A 20 52.61 11.23 -49.11
N VAL A 21 53.55 10.59 -48.39
CA VAL A 21 53.23 9.68 -47.29
C VAL A 21 52.65 10.43 -46.07
N LEU A 22 53.12 11.65 -45.79
CA LEU A 22 52.58 12.48 -44.71
C LEU A 22 51.18 13.04 -45.02
N ALA A 23 50.89 13.38 -46.29
CA ALA A 23 49.57 13.85 -46.69
C ALA A 23 48.51 12.74 -46.61
N ILE A 24 48.85 11.49 -46.97
CA ILE A 24 47.93 10.35 -46.88
C ILE A 24 47.66 9.98 -45.40
N ALA A 25 48.66 10.05 -44.52
CA ALA A 25 48.49 9.78 -43.09
C ALA A 25 47.57 10.79 -42.38
N LEU A 26 47.61 12.07 -42.78
CA LEU A 26 46.74 13.11 -42.22
C LEU A 26 45.28 12.98 -42.68
N ILE A 27 45.05 12.53 -43.91
CA ILE A 27 43.69 12.29 -44.44
C ILE A 27 43.05 11.07 -43.74
N TRP A 28 43.79 9.99 -43.54
CA TRP A 28 43.27 8.80 -42.83
C TRP A 28 43.13 9.02 -41.31
N GLY A 29 44.06 9.74 -40.69
CA GLY A 29 43.97 10.12 -39.27
C GLY A 29 42.80 11.07 -38.97
N GLY A 30 42.50 12.00 -39.88
CA GLY A 30 41.37 12.92 -39.76
C GLY A 30 40.01 12.22 -39.89
N VAL A 31 39.87 11.27 -40.80
CA VAL A 31 38.62 10.51 -41.00
C VAL A 31 38.37 9.54 -39.83
N TRP A 32 39.41 8.88 -39.30
CA TRP A 32 39.27 8.06 -38.08
C TRP A 32 39.02 8.89 -36.83
N GLY A 33 39.67 10.05 -36.69
CA GLY A 33 39.47 10.97 -35.56
C GLY A 33 38.05 11.58 -35.51
N LEU A 34 37.49 11.95 -36.66
CA LEU A 34 36.11 12.48 -36.75
C LEU A 34 35.06 11.40 -36.50
N GLN A 35 35.28 10.17 -36.96
CA GLN A 35 34.36 9.05 -36.73
C GLN A 35 34.45 8.50 -35.28
N TYR A 36 35.63 8.57 -34.65
CA TYR A 36 35.81 8.25 -33.23
C TYR A 36 35.20 9.33 -32.34
N HIS A 37 35.33 10.63 -32.68
CA HIS A 37 34.66 11.70 -31.94
C HIS A 37 33.14 11.73 -32.16
N HIS A 38 32.63 11.46 -33.36
CA HIS A 38 31.18 11.31 -33.56
C HIS A 38 30.61 10.09 -32.82
N ASN A 39 31.31 8.95 -32.80
CA ASN A 39 30.87 7.78 -32.03
C ASN A 39 31.05 7.95 -30.51
N SER A 40 32.01 8.75 -30.05
CA SER A 40 32.22 9.06 -28.63
C SER A 40 31.21 10.09 -28.13
N VAL A 41 30.89 11.11 -28.93
CA VAL A 41 29.85 12.10 -28.60
C VAL A 41 28.45 11.48 -28.74
N ALA A 42 28.20 10.62 -29.73
CA ALA A 42 26.94 9.86 -29.82
C ALA A 42 26.77 8.81 -28.70
N LYS A 43 27.86 8.18 -28.22
CA LYS A 43 27.81 7.30 -27.03
C LYS A 43 27.68 8.06 -25.71
N THR A 44 28.05 9.35 -25.67
CA THR A 44 27.92 10.17 -24.45
C THR A 44 26.56 10.91 -24.40
N SER A 45 25.93 11.18 -25.54
CA SER A 45 24.60 11.80 -25.63
C SER A 45 23.42 10.82 -25.60
N ALA A 46 23.68 9.51 -25.58
CA ALA A 46 22.65 8.46 -25.49
C ALA A 46 22.62 7.73 -24.14
N ARG A 47 23.23 8.31 -23.08
CA ARG A 47 23.10 7.83 -21.70
C ARG A 47 22.44 8.84 -20.77
N LEU A 48 21.42 9.54 -21.27
CA LEU A 48 20.23 9.83 -20.46
C LEU A 48 19.28 8.62 -20.49
N THR A 49 19.84 7.42 -20.31
CA THR A 49 19.04 6.30 -19.83
C THR A 49 18.60 6.71 -18.43
N THR A 50 17.32 6.98 -18.28
CA THR A 50 16.60 7.02 -17.01
C THR A 50 17.24 5.99 -16.08
N GLN A 51 18.08 6.45 -15.15
CA GLN A 51 18.68 5.57 -14.15
C GLN A 51 17.51 4.85 -13.50
N PRO A 52 17.40 3.51 -13.60
CA PRO A 52 16.27 2.81 -13.02
C PRO A 52 16.25 3.20 -11.55
N VAL A 53 15.10 3.69 -11.07
CA VAL A 53 14.94 4.21 -9.70
C VAL A 53 15.69 3.26 -8.76
N ASN A 54 16.77 3.72 -8.14
CA ASN A 54 17.72 2.82 -7.52
C ASN A 54 17.01 2.03 -6.41
N THR A 55 16.84 0.72 -6.62
CA THR A 55 16.11 -0.17 -5.70
C THR A 55 16.64 -0.04 -4.28
N ALA A 56 17.96 0.07 -4.12
CA ALA A 56 18.59 0.23 -2.81
C ALA A 56 18.21 1.56 -2.14
N ARG A 57 18.07 2.66 -2.91
CA ARG A 57 17.58 3.94 -2.38
C ARG A 57 16.11 3.85 -1.95
N ILE A 58 15.25 3.21 -2.74
CA ILE A 58 13.84 2.95 -2.36
C ILE A 58 13.79 2.17 -1.04
N THR A 59 14.46 1.02 -0.96
CA THR A 59 14.45 0.16 0.23
C THR A 59 15.01 0.88 1.46
N THR A 60 16.05 1.69 1.30
CA THR A 60 16.62 2.51 2.38
C THR A 60 15.61 3.53 2.87
N GLN A 61 14.94 4.24 1.96
CA GLN A 61 13.92 5.23 2.32
C GLN A 61 12.67 4.59 2.94
N GLN A 62 12.21 3.44 2.43
CA GLN A 62 11.12 2.65 3.04
C GLN A 62 11.48 2.25 4.48
N ARG A 63 12.73 1.80 4.71
CA ARG A 63 13.22 1.48 6.07
C ARG A 63 13.23 2.69 6.99
N HIS A 64 13.68 3.84 6.53
CA HIS A 64 13.64 5.08 7.32
C HIS A 64 12.20 5.50 7.64
N LEU A 65 11.29 5.41 6.67
CA LEU A 65 9.89 5.75 6.86
C LEU A 65 9.22 4.79 7.85
N ARG A 66 9.43 3.47 7.73
CA ARG A 66 8.96 2.48 8.71
C ARG A 66 9.48 2.75 10.11
N LYS A 67 10.76 3.08 10.29
CA LYS A 67 11.31 3.43 11.62
C LYS A 67 10.60 4.64 12.24
N ARG A 68 10.32 5.68 11.44
CA ARG A 68 9.57 6.86 11.90
C ARG A 68 8.12 6.51 12.24
N LEU A 69 7.47 5.72 11.40
CA LEU A 69 6.11 5.25 11.64
C LEU A 69 6.06 4.40 12.90
N GLN A 70 6.96 3.43 13.07
CA GLN A 70 7.02 2.58 14.26
C GLN A 70 7.23 3.39 15.54
N HIS A 71 8.12 4.38 15.51
CA HIS A 71 8.33 5.27 16.65
C HIS A 71 7.04 6.00 17.03
N TYR A 72 6.32 6.54 16.03
CA TYR A 72 5.03 7.18 16.25
C TYR A 72 3.97 6.21 16.80
N LEU A 73 3.83 5.01 16.21
CA LEU A 73 2.87 4.03 16.70
C LEU A 73 3.19 3.56 18.13
N ASN A 74 4.47 3.36 18.46
CA ASN A 74 4.87 3.02 19.83
C ASN A 74 4.51 4.12 20.83
N HIS A 75 4.62 5.38 20.44
CA HIS A 75 4.20 6.50 21.29
C HIS A 75 2.69 6.50 21.52
N GLU A 76 1.88 6.37 20.46
CA GLU A 76 0.41 6.39 20.56
C GLU A 76 -0.17 5.18 21.31
N THR A 77 0.60 4.09 21.43
CA THR A 77 0.20 2.83 22.09
C THR A 77 0.91 2.59 23.43
N ALA A 78 1.73 3.55 23.89
CA ALA A 78 2.61 3.38 25.06
C ALA A 78 1.86 3.10 26.37
N ASP A 79 0.63 3.61 26.49
CA ASP A 79 -0.22 3.41 27.67
C ASP A 79 -1.08 2.13 27.61
N GLY A 80 -0.95 1.33 26.56
CA GLY A 80 -1.69 0.08 26.35
C GLY A 80 -3.15 0.27 25.92
N THR A 81 -3.67 1.49 25.91
CA THR A 81 -5.08 1.80 25.62
C THR A 81 -5.41 1.91 24.13
N THR A 82 -4.42 1.68 23.27
CA THR A 82 -4.57 1.79 21.82
C THR A 82 -3.80 0.68 21.12
N SER A 83 -4.38 0.15 20.06
CA SER A 83 -3.76 -0.83 19.16
C SER A 83 -3.85 -0.30 17.73
N ILE A 84 -2.72 -0.27 17.02
CA ILE A 84 -2.65 0.27 15.67
C ILE A 84 -1.98 -0.73 14.73
N SER A 85 -2.65 -1.01 13.61
CA SER A 85 -2.08 -1.80 12.52
C SER A 85 -2.22 -1.05 11.22
N PHE A 86 -1.09 -0.79 10.55
CA PHE A 86 -1.01 -0.12 9.26
C PHE A 86 -0.42 -1.05 8.21
N TYR A 87 -1.06 -1.10 7.04
CA TYR A 87 -0.59 -1.90 5.91
C TYR A 87 -0.76 -1.11 4.60
N ASN A 88 0.33 -0.79 3.92
CA ASN A 88 0.24 -0.14 2.62
C ASN A 88 -0.17 -1.15 1.54
N LEU A 89 -1.07 -0.73 0.65
CA LEU A 89 -1.44 -1.50 -0.54
C LEU A 89 -0.74 -0.93 -1.77
N SER A 90 -0.56 -1.78 -2.78
CA SER A 90 -0.14 -1.33 -4.10
C SER A 90 -1.17 -0.34 -4.67
N PRO A 91 -0.73 0.71 -5.38
CA PRO A 91 -1.65 1.67 -6.00
C PRO A 91 -2.74 1.00 -6.84
N LYS A 92 -3.92 1.59 -6.88
CA LYS A 92 -5.06 1.10 -7.67
C LYS A 92 -4.62 0.94 -9.14
N PRO A 93 -4.83 -0.23 -9.77
CA PRO A 93 -4.51 -0.42 -11.18
C PRO A 93 -5.12 0.67 -12.06
N GLY A 94 -4.37 1.14 -13.06
CA GLY A 94 -4.79 2.20 -13.98
C GLY A 94 -4.74 3.64 -13.42
N SER A 95 -4.51 3.82 -12.12
CA SER A 95 -4.45 5.15 -11.48
C SER A 95 -3.16 5.93 -11.82
N PRO A 96 -3.14 7.26 -11.61
CA PRO A 96 -1.91 8.06 -11.75
C PRO A 96 -0.74 7.52 -10.91
N ALA A 97 -1.00 7.07 -9.68
CA ALA A 97 0.02 6.50 -8.80
C ALA A 97 0.59 5.17 -9.31
N ALA A 98 -0.23 4.34 -9.97
CA ALA A 98 0.25 3.10 -10.59
C ALA A 98 1.09 3.35 -11.84
N LYS A 99 0.83 4.43 -12.58
CA LYS A 99 1.59 4.82 -13.78
C LYS A 99 2.94 5.46 -13.44
N ALA A 100 3.08 6.07 -12.27
CA ALA A 100 4.32 6.69 -11.83
C ALA A 100 5.30 5.63 -11.28
N SER A 101 6.38 5.33 -12.03
CA SER A 101 7.34 4.26 -11.71
C SER A 101 7.89 4.30 -10.27
N LEU A 102 8.31 5.47 -9.79
CA LEU A 102 8.78 5.64 -8.41
C LEU A 102 7.68 5.30 -7.38
N THR A 103 6.47 5.85 -7.56
CA THR A 103 5.35 5.62 -6.65
C THR A 103 4.92 4.16 -6.65
N HIS A 104 4.76 3.56 -7.84
CA HIS A 104 4.38 2.15 -7.99
C HIS A 104 5.35 1.22 -7.25
N ARG A 105 6.66 1.48 -7.36
CA ARG A 105 7.69 0.68 -6.69
C ARG A 105 7.81 0.97 -5.20
N PHE A 106 7.69 2.23 -4.79
CA PHE A 106 7.84 2.62 -3.38
C PHE A 106 6.70 2.13 -2.51
N TYR A 107 5.48 2.05 -3.04
CA TYR A 107 4.28 1.60 -2.34
C TYR A 107 3.89 0.17 -2.71
N HIS A 108 4.85 -0.68 -3.10
CA HIS A 108 4.57 -2.10 -3.22
C HIS A 108 4.00 -2.63 -1.90
N GLN A 109 2.90 -3.37 -1.98
CA GLN A 109 2.12 -3.76 -0.81
C GLN A 109 2.96 -4.43 0.27
N GLY A 110 2.74 -4.04 1.53
CA GLY A 110 3.45 -4.59 2.69
C GLY A 110 4.84 -3.99 2.96
N ASP A 111 5.48 -3.31 2.00
CA ASP A 111 6.83 -2.76 2.19
C ASP A 111 6.94 -1.72 3.33
N LEU A 112 5.82 -1.08 3.68
CA LEU A 112 5.68 -0.09 4.76
C LEU A 112 4.79 -0.60 5.91
N ALA A 113 4.37 -1.87 5.91
CA ALA A 113 3.55 -2.43 6.97
C ALA A 113 4.24 -2.26 8.33
N THR A 114 3.49 -1.75 9.30
CA THR A 114 3.99 -1.38 10.64
C THR A 114 2.82 -1.49 11.62
N SER A 115 3.07 -2.00 12.82
CA SER A 115 2.03 -2.16 13.83
C SER A 115 2.59 -1.95 15.24
N ALA A 116 1.72 -1.58 16.19
CA ALA A 116 2.06 -1.48 17.61
C ALA A 116 0.85 -1.89 18.46
N ASN A 117 1.08 -2.69 19.50
CA ASN A 117 0.04 -3.32 20.33
C ASN A 117 -1.05 -4.07 19.53
N ALA A 118 -0.76 -4.42 18.27
CA ALA A 118 -1.77 -4.85 17.31
C ALA A 118 -2.20 -6.31 17.45
N HIS A 119 -1.44 -7.12 18.20
CA HIS A 119 -1.75 -8.53 18.47
C HIS A 119 -2.45 -8.73 19.82
N THR A 120 -2.62 -7.67 20.60
CA THR A 120 -3.32 -7.71 21.89
C THR A 120 -4.83 -7.80 21.64
N PRO A 121 -5.51 -8.84 22.15
CA PRO A 121 -6.95 -8.93 22.06
C PRO A 121 -7.61 -7.84 22.90
N VAL A 122 -8.55 -7.12 22.29
CA VAL A 122 -9.38 -6.13 22.96
C VAL A 122 -10.82 -6.28 22.48
N VAL A 123 -11.78 -5.68 23.18
CA VAL A 123 -13.18 -5.66 22.77
C VAL A 123 -13.27 -5.11 21.34
N SER A 124 -13.89 -5.86 20.44
CA SER A 124 -14.02 -5.46 19.04
C SER A 124 -15.08 -4.37 18.88
N ALA A 125 -16.07 -4.34 19.78
CA ALA A 125 -17.37 -3.72 19.52
C ALA A 125 -17.86 -4.14 18.12
N SER A 126 -18.62 -3.30 17.41
CA SER A 126 -19.16 -3.64 16.08
C SER A 126 -18.12 -3.86 14.95
N THR A 127 -16.81 -3.76 15.19
CA THR A 127 -15.81 -4.15 14.17
C THR A 127 -15.79 -5.66 13.90
N TYR A 128 -16.31 -6.51 14.81
CA TYR A 128 -16.49 -7.95 14.53
C TYR A 128 -17.37 -8.21 13.31
N LYS A 129 -18.23 -7.25 12.94
CA LYS A 129 -19.11 -7.36 11.77
C LYS A 129 -18.35 -7.47 10.45
N LEU A 130 -17.05 -7.16 10.40
CA LEU A 130 -16.21 -7.51 9.25
C LEU A 130 -16.02 -9.02 9.10
N PHE A 131 -15.87 -9.75 10.20
CA PHE A 131 -15.82 -11.21 10.20
C PHE A 131 -17.20 -11.81 9.89
N MET A 132 -18.28 -11.21 10.41
CA MET A 132 -19.64 -11.62 10.05
C MET A 132 -19.95 -11.39 8.58
N ALA A 133 -19.50 -10.25 8.02
CA ALA A 133 -19.64 -10.00 6.60
C ALA A 133 -18.94 -11.07 5.77
N ALA A 134 -17.69 -11.39 6.12
CA ALA A 134 -16.94 -12.47 5.49
C ALA A 134 -17.69 -13.82 5.58
N TYR A 135 -18.24 -14.15 6.75
CA TYR A 135 -18.98 -15.39 6.95
C TYR A 135 -20.29 -15.46 6.17
N VAL A 136 -21.06 -14.38 6.15
CA VAL A 136 -22.31 -14.30 5.37
C VAL A 136 -22.04 -14.43 3.88
N LEU A 137 -20.98 -13.79 3.36
CA LEU A 137 -20.57 -13.95 1.97
C LEU A 137 -20.09 -15.37 1.67
N HIS A 138 -19.44 -16.03 2.63
CA HIS A 138 -19.07 -17.44 2.54
C HIS A 138 -20.31 -18.35 2.46
N LEU A 139 -21.31 -18.14 3.33
CA LEU A 139 -22.58 -18.87 3.29
C LEU A 139 -23.29 -18.67 1.95
N HIS A 140 -23.35 -17.44 1.44
CA HIS A 140 -23.93 -17.15 0.13
C HIS A 140 -23.20 -17.89 -1.00
N HIS A 141 -21.87 -17.86 -0.99
CA HIS A 141 -21.05 -18.56 -1.97
C HIS A 141 -21.26 -20.09 -1.93
N GLN A 142 -21.53 -20.66 -0.75
CA GLN A 142 -21.83 -22.09 -0.59
C GLN A 142 -23.29 -22.46 -0.92
N GLY A 143 -24.16 -21.48 -1.17
CA GLY A 143 -25.61 -21.71 -1.33
C GLY A 143 -26.36 -21.96 -0.02
N ASN A 144 -25.71 -21.75 1.13
CA ASN A 144 -26.31 -21.88 2.46
C ASN A 144 -27.09 -20.62 2.89
N LEU A 145 -26.91 -19.51 2.16
CA LEU A 145 -27.69 -18.28 2.33
C LEU A 145 -28.11 -17.74 0.96
N THR A 146 -29.39 -17.43 0.81
CA THR A 146 -29.92 -16.79 -0.40
C THR A 146 -30.29 -15.35 -0.07
N TRP A 147 -29.92 -14.41 -0.95
CA TRP A 147 -30.33 -13.01 -0.83
C TRP A 147 -31.84 -12.86 -1.07
N THR A 148 -32.60 -12.82 0.01
CA THR A 148 -33.99 -12.35 0.08
C THR A 148 -34.02 -10.85 0.41
N PRO A 149 -35.14 -10.13 0.19
CA PRO A 149 -35.28 -8.74 0.64
C PRO A 149 -34.87 -8.53 2.10
N THR A 150 -35.32 -9.42 3.00
CA THR A 150 -34.99 -9.35 4.43
C THR A 150 -33.50 -9.51 4.71
N SER A 151 -32.84 -10.53 4.14
CA SER A 151 -31.40 -10.74 4.36
C SER A 151 -30.55 -9.66 3.71
N THR A 152 -31.00 -9.12 2.58
CA THR A 152 -30.33 -7.98 1.92
C THR A 152 -30.38 -6.76 2.82
N THR A 153 -31.57 -6.35 3.26
CA THR A 153 -31.71 -5.21 4.18
C THR A 153 -30.94 -5.43 5.49
N GLY A 154 -31.02 -6.62 6.08
CA GLY A 154 -30.29 -6.93 7.31
C GLY A 154 -28.76 -6.81 7.14
N PHE A 155 -28.21 -7.29 6.03
CA PHE A 155 -26.79 -7.16 5.73
C PHE A 155 -26.39 -5.69 5.49
N GLU A 156 -27.21 -4.92 4.79
CA GLU A 156 -26.99 -3.49 4.56
C GLU A 156 -26.98 -2.70 5.87
N GLU A 157 -28.00 -2.88 6.71
CA GLU A 157 -28.12 -2.24 8.02
C GLU A 157 -26.96 -2.61 8.96
N MET A 158 -26.52 -3.87 8.94
CA MET A 158 -25.35 -4.34 9.69
C MET A 158 -24.07 -3.57 9.32
N ILE A 159 -23.88 -3.21 8.05
CA ILE A 159 -22.68 -2.51 7.60
C ILE A 159 -22.83 -0.99 7.70
N VAL A 160 -23.94 -0.44 7.21
CA VAL A 160 -24.15 1.00 7.03
C VAL A 160 -24.49 1.70 8.34
N HIS A 161 -25.43 1.14 9.09
CA HIS A 161 -25.92 1.67 10.37
C HIS A 161 -25.39 0.90 11.59
N SER A 162 -24.57 -0.12 11.34
CA SER A 162 -24.00 -0.96 12.38
C SER A 162 -25.04 -1.70 13.22
N ASP A 163 -26.23 -1.97 12.66
CA ASP A 163 -27.30 -2.70 13.34
C ASP A 163 -26.84 -4.10 13.76
N ASN A 164 -27.28 -4.54 14.94
CA ASN A 164 -26.86 -5.82 15.51
C ASN A 164 -27.73 -6.99 15.03
N THR A 165 -29.01 -6.74 14.72
CA THR A 165 -30.05 -7.77 14.58
C THR A 165 -29.65 -8.85 13.59
N PHE A 166 -29.18 -8.47 12.41
CA PHE A 166 -28.79 -9.43 11.38
C PHE A 166 -27.56 -10.26 11.79
N ALA A 167 -26.57 -9.63 12.40
CA ALA A 167 -25.35 -10.32 12.85
C ALA A 167 -25.64 -11.31 13.98
N GLU A 168 -26.43 -10.90 14.97
CA GLU A 168 -26.82 -11.76 16.10
C GLU A 168 -27.70 -12.93 15.62
N ASN A 169 -28.64 -12.70 14.71
CA ASN A 169 -29.43 -13.80 14.13
C ASN A 169 -28.57 -14.83 13.39
N ILE A 170 -27.50 -14.41 12.70
CA ILE A 170 -26.55 -15.33 12.07
C ILE A 170 -25.74 -16.08 13.13
N LEU A 171 -25.32 -15.42 14.21
CA LEU A 171 -24.63 -16.08 15.34
C LEU A 171 -25.52 -17.14 16.00
N ASP A 172 -26.79 -16.82 16.25
CA ASP A 172 -27.76 -17.75 16.84
C ASP A 172 -28.05 -18.94 15.93
N ALA A 173 -28.18 -18.71 14.62
CA ALA A 173 -28.51 -19.76 13.66
C ALA A 173 -27.35 -20.73 13.38
N TYR A 174 -26.11 -20.23 13.37
CA TYR A 174 -24.94 -21.02 12.96
C TYR A 174 -23.99 -21.39 14.11
N GLY A 175 -24.19 -20.82 15.29
CA GLY A 175 -23.43 -21.11 16.50
C GLY A 175 -22.05 -20.46 16.55
N LEU A 176 -21.61 -20.11 17.75
CA LEU A 176 -20.34 -19.39 17.98
C LEU A 176 -19.12 -20.22 17.56
N ASP A 177 -19.10 -21.51 17.87
CA ASP A 177 -17.95 -22.38 17.62
C ASP A 177 -17.68 -22.58 16.13
N GLY A 178 -18.75 -22.77 15.33
CA GLY A 178 -18.63 -22.91 13.88
C GLY A 178 -18.10 -21.63 13.23
N ILE A 179 -18.62 -20.47 13.66
CA ILE A 179 -18.16 -19.18 13.16
C ILE A 179 -16.72 -18.89 13.59
N ASN A 180 -16.35 -19.19 14.84
CA ASN A 180 -14.97 -19.06 15.30
C ASN A 180 -14.00 -19.97 14.54
N THR A 181 -14.42 -21.20 14.21
CA THR A 181 -13.65 -22.13 13.37
C THR A 181 -13.42 -21.52 12.00
N PHE A 182 -14.48 -21.03 11.34
CA PHE A 182 -14.36 -20.34 10.05
C PHE A 182 -13.38 -19.15 10.11
N ILE A 183 -13.45 -18.32 11.15
CA ILE A 183 -12.55 -17.19 11.36
C ILE A 183 -11.10 -17.67 11.52
N GLY A 184 -10.88 -18.71 12.33
CA GLY A 184 -9.57 -19.33 12.53
C GLY A 184 -8.99 -19.90 11.24
N ASP A 185 -9.81 -20.52 10.39
CA ASP A 185 -9.40 -21.07 9.08
C ASP A 185 -8.94 -19.99 8.10
N GLN A 186 -9.38 -18.73 8.28
CA GLN A 186 -8.84 -17.59 7.52
C GLN A 186 -7.49 -17.10 8.06
N ASN A 187 -6.95 -17.71 9.11
CA ASN A 187 -5.79 -17.25 9.90
C ASN A 187 -6.02 -15.88 10.56
N TRP A 188 -7.27 -15.60 10.93
CA TRP A 188 -7.65 -14.44 11.73
C TRP A 188 -7.67 -14.82 13.22
N PHE A 189 -7.73 -13.84 14.12
CA PHE A 189 -7.83 -14.08 15.56
C PHE A 189 -9.12 -14.85 15.88
N ALA A 190 -8.99 -15.99 16.56
CA ALA A 190 -10.09 -16.79 17.06
C ALA A 190 -9.73 -17.35 18.46
N PRO A 191 -10.71 -17.54 19.37
CA PRO A 191 -12.13 -17.22 19.19
C PRO A 191 -12.41 -15.71 19.26
N VAL A 192 -13.29 -15.22 18.38
CA VAL A 192 -13.85 -13.85 18.46
C VAL A 192 -15.03 -13.82 19.41
N PHE A 193 -15.87 -14.86 19.35
CA PHE A 193 -17.11 -14.95 20.11
C PHE A 193 -16.96 -15.97 21.24
N VAL A 194 -17.26 -15.56 22.47
CA VAL A 194 -17.30 -16.46 23.63
C VAL A 194 -18.62 -16.20 24.35
N ALA A 195 -19.35 -17.27 24.67
CA ALA A 195 -20.66 -17.15 25.32
C ALA A 195 -20.58 -16.31 26.60
N GLY A 196 -21.48 -15.33 26.73
CA GLY A 196 -21.53 -14.43 27.89
C GLY A 196 -20.42 -13.39 27.94
N GLN A 197 -19.60 -13.23 26.90
CA GLN A 197 -18.52 -12.24 26.84
C GLN A 197 -18.70 -11.29 25.65
N ALA A 198 -18.22 -10.06 25.79
CA ALA A 198 -18.11 -9.15 24.66
C ALA A 198 -17.12 -9.71 23.63
N SER A 199 -17.46 -9.64 22.34
CA SER A 199 -16.60 -10.10 21.26
C SER A 199 -15.24 -9.41 21.31
N GLN A 200 -14.18 -10.18 21.10
CA GLN A 200 -12.80 -9.67 21.11
C GLN A 200 -12.11 -9.93 19.77
N THR A 201 -11.18 -9.06 19.42
CA THR A 201 -10.29 -9.27 18.28
C THR A 201 -9.01 -8.47 18.43
N THR A 202 -8.14 -8.54 17.44
CA THR A 202 -6.89 -7.80 17.39
C THR A 202 -6.89 -6.84 16.20
N ALA A 203 -6.20 -5.71 16.31
CA ALA A 203 -6.06 -4.77 15.20
C ALA A 203 -5.36 -5.43 13.98
N TYR A 204 -4.46 -6.38 14.25
CA TYR A 204 -3.83 -7.20 13.22
C TYR A 204 -4.83 -8.10 12.49
N SER A 205 -5.73 -8.78 13.21
CA SER A 205 -6.77 -9.64 12.62
C SER A 205 -7.71 -8.87 11.70
N LEU A 206 -8.20 -7.71 12.14
CA LEU A 206 -9.03 -6.83 11.32
C LEU A 206 -8.26 -6.35 10.07
N THR A 207 -6.94 -6.12 10.18
CA THR A 207 -6.09 -5.79 9.03
C THR A 207 -6.01 -6.95 8.05
N LEU A 208 -5.91 -8.19 8.53
CA LEU A 208 -5.90 -9.38 7.66
C LEU A 208 -7.22 -9.53 6.91
N ALA A 209 -8.37 -9.38 7.58
CA ALA A 209 -9.67 -9.43 6.93
C ALA A 209 -9.83 -8.35 5.83
N LEU A 210 -9.43 -7.11 6.12
CA LEU A 210 -9.42 -6.03 5.13
C LEU A 210 -8.40 -6.26 4.01
N LYS A 211 -7.28 -6.93 4.29
CA LYS A 211 -6.29 -7.32 3.28
C LYS A 211 -6.89 -8.36 2.35
N ASP A 212 -7.58 -9.37 2.88
CA ASP A 212 -8.24 -10.38 2.06
C ASP A 212 -9.34 -9.77 1.20
N LEU A 213 -10.11 -8.82 1.77
CA LEU A 213 -11.10 -8.04 1.04
C LEU A 213 -10.45 -7.25 -0.12
N ALA A 214 -9.33 -6.56 0.14
CA ALA A 214 -8.64 -5.76 -0.86
C ALA A 214 -7.99 -6.61 -1.97
N LEU A 215 -7.48 -7.79 -1.61
CA LEU A 215 -6.75 -8.70 -2.49
C LEU A 215 -7.65 -9.76 -3.15
N GLN A 216 -8.94 -9.75 -2.87
CA GLN A 216 -9.93 -10.66 -3.48
C GLN A 216 -9.68 -12.13 -3.11
N THR A 217 -9.21 -12.39 -1.89
CA THR A 217 -8.85 -13.72 -1.39
C THR A 217 -9.86 -14.21 -0.35
N GLY A 218 -9.71 -15.49 0.04
CA GLY A 218 -10.56 -16.13 1.04
C GLY A 218 -12.06 -16.02 0.71
N PRO A 219 -12.89 -15.49 1.63
CA PRO A 219 -14.35 -15.37 1.44
C PRO A 219 -14.75 -14.24 0.46
N PHE A 220 -13.80 -13.45 -0.05
CA PHE A 220 -14.05 -12.26 -0.88
C PHE A 220 -13.77 -12.49 -2.39
N LYS A 221 -13.75 -13.75 -2.83
CA LYS A 221 -13.50 -14.13 -4.24
C LYS A 221 -14.62 -13.69 -5.18
N SER A 222 -15.88 -13.72 -4.73
CA SER A 222 -17.03 -13.23 -5.50
C SER A 222 -16.90 -11.73 -5.76
N ALA A 223 -16.71 -11.35 -7.03
CA ALA A 223 -16.53 -9.94 -7.40
C ALA A 223 -17.76 -9.09 -7.07
N LYS A 224 -18.96 -9.63 -7.29
CA LYS A 224 -20.24 -8.97 -7.00
C LYS A 224 -20.39 -8.70 -5.51
N ASP A 225 -20.27 -9.74 -4.68
CA ASP A 225 -20.47 -9.63 -3.23
C ASP A 225 -19.42 -8.73 -2.59
N ARG A 226 -18.16 -8.86 -3.01
CA ARG A 226 -17.07 -7.99 -2.56
C ARG A 226 -17.32 -6.52 -2.91
N GLN A 227 -17.74 -6.24 -4.15
CA GLN A 227 -18.03 -4.87 -4.57
C GLN A 227 -19.20 -4.27 -3.81
N TRP A 228 -20.23 -5.07 -3.53
CA TRP A 228 -21.36 -4.65 -2.70
C TRP A 228 -20.93 -4.35 -1.27
N LEU A 229 -20.16 -5.22 -0.62
CA LEU A 229 -19.63 -4.96 0.72
C LEU A 229 -18.77 -3.68 0.76
N LEU A 230 -17.84 -3.50 -0.19
CA LEU A 230 -17.04 -2.28 -0.29
C LEU A 230 -17.88 -1.03 -0.51
N HIS A 231 -18.98 -1.15 -1.28
CA HIS A 231 -19.93 -0.07 -1.47
C HIS A 231 -20.61 0.29 -0.15
N LEU A 232 -21.17 -0.68 0.57
CA LEU A 232 -21.83 -0.45 1.86
C LEU A 232 -20.89 0.15 2.89
N MET A 233 -19.67 -0.38 3.02
CA MET A 233 -18.63 0.18 3.89
C MET A 233 -18.26 1.62 3.52
N SER A 234 -18.39 2.02 2.25
CA SER A 234 -18.18 3.41 1.82
C SER A 234 -19.35 4.34 2.16
N GLN A 235 -20.55 3.78 2.39
CA GLN A 235 -21.79 4.49 2.73
C GLN A 235 -22.06 4.51 4.25
N GLN A 236 -21.23 3.85 5.07
CA GLN A 236 -21.40 3.83 6.52
C GLN A 236 -21.63 5.24 7.08
N VAL A 237 -22.60 5.41 7.99
CA VAL A 237 -22.99 6.74 8.47
C VAL A 237 -22.02 7.32 9.50
N TYR A 238 -21.24 6.47 10.17
CA TYR A 238 -20.27 6.85 11.19
C TYR A 238 -18.91 7.12 10.56
N ARG A 239 -18.55 8.41 10.43
CA ARG A 239 -17.40 8.84 9.61
C ARG A 239 -16.39 9.74 10.34
N THR A 240 -16.53 9.88 11.65
CA THR A 240 -15.73 10.80 12.47
C THR A 240 -14.37 10.25 12.89
N GLY A 241 -14.05 8.99 12.58
CA GLY A 241 -12.77 8.33 12.83
C GLY A 241 -11.77 8.44 11.66
N ILE A 242 -11.36 7.29 11.13
CA ILE A 242 -10.45 7.16 9.98
C ILE A 242 -10.91 8.02 8.80
N PRO A 243 -12.20 8.06 8.40
CA PRO A 243 -12.63 8.86 7.26
C PRO A 243 -12.38 10.35 7.43
N ALA A 244 -12.72 10.91 8.60
CA ALA A 244 -12.44 12.31 8.92
C ALA A 244 -10.94 12.60 8.87
N GLY A 245 -10.12 11.78 9.52
CA GLY A 245 -8.66 11.97 9.54
C GLY A 245 -8.02 11.86 8.15
N ALA A 246 -8.47 10.90 7.35
CA ALA A 246 -8.00 10.69 5.98
C ALA A 246 -8.37 11.87 5.08
N ALA A 247 -9.58 12.41 5.20
CA ALA A 247 -10.04 13.60 4.48
C ALA A 247 -9.25 14.85 4.89
N THR A 248 -8.99 15.06 6.19
CA THR A 248 -8.15 16.15 6.70
C THR A 248 -6.71 16.07 6.17
N ALA A 249 -6.14 14.86 6.09
CA ALA A 249 -4.79 14.69 5.58
C ALA A 249 -4.69 14.91 4.06
N LYS A 250 -5.71 14.53 3.29
CA LYS A 250 -5.78 14.76 1.85
C LYS A 250 -7.24 14.77 1.39
N GLN A 251 -7.70 15.94 0.94
CA GLN A 251 -9.04 16.09 0.36
C GLN A 251 -9.25 15.14 -0.83
N GLY A 252 -10.47 14.58 -0.92
CA GLY A 252 -10.85 13.61 -1.95
C GLY A 252 -10.42 12.18 -1.65
N THR A 253 -9.78 11.92 -0.50
CA THR A 253 -9.54 10.57 -0.02
C THR A 253 -10.86 9.90 0.32
N THR A 254 -11.06 8.67 -0.16
CA THR A 254 -12.22 7.84 0.17
C THR A 254 -11.83 6.73 1.12
N VAL A 255 -12.79 6.32 1.97
CA VAL A 255 -12.59 5.25 2.96
C VAL A 255 -13.80 4.33 2.93
N ALA A 256 -13.55 3.03 2.78
CA ALA A 256 -14.51 1.97 3.11
C ALA A 256 -14.13 1.46 4.51
N ASP A 257 -14.95 1.74 5.52
CA ASP A 257 -14.67 1.41 6.92
C ASP A 257 -15.77 0.59 7.58
N LYS A 258 -15.43 0.04 8.76
CA LYS A 258 -16.39 -0.43 9.75
C LYS A 258 -15.97 0.08 11.11
N VAL A 259 -16.84 0.84 11.76
CA VAL A 259 -16.61 1.34 13.12
C VAL A 259 -17.13 0.35 14.17
N GLY A 260 -16.68 0.51 15.41
CA GLY A 260 -17.27 -0.12 16.58
C GLY A 260 -17.19 0.78 17.81
N TRP A 261 -18.25 0.80 18.61
CA TRP A 261 -18.28 1.46 19.91
C TRP A 261 -19.02 0.58 20.92
N TYR A 262 -18.50 0.47 22.13
CA TYR A 262 -19.12 -0.28 23.23
C TYR A 262 -18.46 0.11 24.54
N ALA A 263 -19.24 0.51 25.55
CA ALA A 263 -18.72 1.03 26.81
C ALA A 263 -17.65 2.12 26.59
N ASP A 264 -16.41 1.86 27.01
CA ASP A 264 -15.26 2.75 26.84
C ASP A 264 -14.43 2.44 25.59
N THR A 265 -14.90 1.59 24.68
CA THR A 265 -14.17 1.18 23.48
C THR A 265 -14.66 1.94 22.26
N ASN A 266 -13.73 2.47 21.45
CA ASN A 266 -13.96 3.02 20.12
C ASN A 266 -12.93 2.48 19.15
N ASN A 267 -13.40 1.84 18.09
CA ASN A 267 -12.59 1.16 17.10
C ASN A 267 -12.99 1.59 15.70
N ASP A 268 -12.04 1.59 14.79
CA ASP A 268 -12.27 1.86 13.38
C ASP A 268 -11.26 1.07 12.52
N ALA A 269 -11.77 0.46 11.45
CA ALA A 269 -11.01 -0.39 10.55
C ALA A 269 -11.38 -0.03 9.11
N GLY A 270 -10.42 0.50 8.33
CA GLY A 270 -10.71 1.08 7.03
C GLY A 270 -9.71 0.75 5.93
N LEU A 271 -10.23 0.59 4.70
CA LEU A 271 -9.48 0.61 3.44
C LEU A 271 -9.56 2.02 2.86
N VAL A 272 -8.42 2.70 2.83
CA VAL A 272 -8.30 4.09 2.40
C VAL A 272 -7.73 4.17 0.98
N THR A 273 -8.35 5.02 0.14
CA THR A 273 -7.89 5.31 -1.23
C THR A 273 -7.73 6.81 -1.45
N LEU A 274 -6.50 7.25 -1.72
CA LEU A 274 -6.19 8.65 -2.05
C LEU A 274 -6.64 8.97 -3.50
N PRO A 275 -6.85 10.27 -3.82
CA PRO A 275 -7.30 10.70 -5.16
C PRO A 275 -6.42 10.23 -6.32
N ASN A 276 -5.11 10.08 -6.10
CA ASN A 276 -4.17 9.61 -7.12
C ASN A 276 -4.11 8.08 -7.25
N GLY A 277 -4.86 7.35 -6.42
CA GLY A 277 -4.93 5.89 -6.40
C GLY A 277 -3.95 5.19 -5.47
N GLN A 278 -3.14 5.91 -4.68
CA GLN A 278 -2.44 5.29 -3.55
C GLN A 278 -3.44 4.76 -2.52
N ARG A 279 -3.14 3.62 -1.88
CA ARG A 279 -4.08 2.94 -0.98
C ARG A 279 -3.38 2.35 0.23
N TYR A 280 -4.11 2.22 1.34
CA TYR A 280 -3.67 1.52 2.54
C TYR A 280 -4.84 0.98 3.35
N ILE A 281 -4.52 0.08 4.27
CA ILE A 281 -5.40 -0.39 5.33
C ILE A 281 -4.89 0.22 6.64
N LEU A 282 -5.82 0.70 7.46
CA LEU A 282 -5.55 1.19 8.80
C LEU A 282 -6.61 0.65 9.75
N VAL A 283 -6.15 0.11 10.87
CA VAL A 283 -7.00 -0.28 11.99
C VAL A 283 -6.48 0.42 13.23
N ILE A 284 -7.37 1.11 13.93
CA ILE A 284 -7.08 1.76 15.21
C ILE A 284 -8.18 1.33 16.18
N MET A 285 -7.77 0.67 17.27
CA MET A 285 -8.65 0.26 18.34
C MET A 285 -8.26 1.02 19.61
N THR A 286 -9.23 1.62 20.30
CA THR A 286 -8.97 2.46 21.49
C THR A 286 -9.92 2.08 22.62
N HIS A 287 -9.45 2.18 23.85
CA HIS A 287 -10.26 2.03 25.07
C HIS A 287 -9.75 2.94 26.20
N GLY A 288 -10.37 2.95 27.37
CA GLY A 288 -9.94 3.77 28.51
C GLY A 288 -10.11 5.28 28.29
N HIS A 289 -9.28 6.09 28.95
CA HIS A 289 -9.30 7.58 28.86
C HIS A 289 -10.68 8.22 29.13
N MET A 290 -11.53 7.54 29.90
CA MET A 290 -12.93 7.94 30.17
C MET A 290 -13.74 8.19 28.88
N GLN A 291 -13.33 7.62 27.75
CA GLN A 291 -14.09 7.74 26.52
C GLN A 291 -15.41 6.96 26.66
N SER A 292 -16.46 7.47 26.05
CA SER A 292 -17.78 6.86 25.95
C SER A 292 -18.48 7.31 24.66
N GLY A 293 -19.45 6.53 24.20
CA GLY A 293 -20.19 6.83 22.97
C GLY A 293 -19.25 6.99 21.78
N PHE A 294 -19.15 8.21 21.23
CA PHE A 294 -18.30 8.53 20.08
C PHE A 294 -17.04 9.36 20.44
N SER A 295 -16.73 9.57 21.72
CA SER A 295 -15.67 10.50 22.14
C SER A 295 -14.24 10.04 21.83
N GLY A 296 -14.01 8.75 21.54
CA GLY A 296 -12.70 8.25 21.10
C GLY A 296 -12.41 8.44 19.60
N PHE A 297 -13.42 8.67 18.74
CA PHE A 297 -13.21 8.84 17.30
C PHE A 297 -12.32 10.03 16.91
N PRO A 298 -12.35 11.19 17.59
CA PRO A 298 -11.37 12.26 17.35
C PRO A 298 -9.91 11.84 17.53
N ARG A 299 -9.60 10.95 18.49
CA ARG A 299 -8.24 10.38 18.66
C ARG A 299 -7.86 9.55 17.44
N ILE A 300 -8.77 8.69 16.97
CA ILE A 300 -8.61 7.89 15.75
C ILE A 300 -8.36 8.79 14.52
N ALA A 301 -9.13 9.86 14.36
CA ALA A 301 -8.97 10.81 13.25
C ALA A 301 -7.61 11.54 13.30
N LYS A 302 -7.14 11.93 14.49
CA LYS A 302 -5.83 12.56 14.68
C LYS A 302 -4.69 11.62 14.29
N ILE A 303 -4.73 10.37 14.77
CA ILE A 303 -3.74 9.33 14.44
C ILE A 303 -3.73 9.08 12.92
N THR A 304 -4.91 8.91 12.33
CA THR A 304 -5.06 8.70 10.87
C THR A 304 -4.46 9.85 10.08
N THR A 305 -4.76 11.10 10.47
CA THR A 305 -4.23 12.30 9.81
C THR A 305 -2.69 12.29 9.82
N HIS A 306 -2.10 11.96 10.98
CA HIS A 306 -0.65 11.94 11.15
C HIS A 306 0.00 10.84 10.31
N ILE A 307 -0.52 9.60 10.39
CA ILE A 307 -0.02 8.46 9.60
C ILE A 307 -0.10 8.76 8.11
N GLN A 308 -1.24 9.22 7.60
CA GLN A 308 -1.40 9.49 6.17
C GLN A 308 -0.46 10.60 5.70
N LYS A 309 -0.32 11.71 6.45
CA LYS A 309 0.63 12.78 6.11
C LYS A 309 2.08 12.30 6.12
N MET A 310 2.44 11.45 7.09
CA MET A 310 3.79 10.90 7.20
C MET A 310 4.11 9.96 6.03
N VAL A 311 3.20 9.04 5.73
CA VAL A 311 3.44 7.93 4.79
C VAL A 311 3.15 8.31 3.35
N TYR A 312 2.13 9.12 3.09
CA TYR A 312 1.66 9.48 1.75
C TYR A 312 1.82 10.98 1.42
N GLY A 313 2.42 11.77 2.33
CA GLY A 313 2.78 13.15 2.07
C GLY A 313 3.98 13.30 1.13
N LYS A 314 4.18 14.51 0.59
CA LYS A 314 5.28 14.82 -0.36
C LYS A 314 6.67 14.45 0.18
N SER A 315 6.88 14.55 1.49
CA SER A 315 8.17 14.27 2.12
C SER A 315 8.52 12.78 2.18
N ALA A 316 7.56 11.87 2.00
CA ALA A 316 7.78 10.42 2.07
C ALA A 316 8.77 9.94 1.00
N THR A 317 8.72 10.52 -0.20
CA THR A 317 9.58 10.17 -1.33
C THR A 317 10.50 11.31 -1.78
N ALA A 318 10.53 12.45 -1.08
CA ALA A 318 11.31 13.63 -1.50
C ALA A 318 12.81 13.35 -1.71
N LYS A 319 13.41 12.49 -0.87
CA LYS A 319 14.83 12.08 -1.00
C LYS A 319 15.12 11.13 -2.17
N LEU A 320 14.08 10.70 -2.89
CA LEU A 320 14.14 9.80 -4.04
C LEU A 320 13.84 10.51 -5.36
N ALA A 321 13.42 11.78 -5.32
CA ALA A 321 13.30 12.58 -6.52
C ALA A 321 14.68 12.68 -7.22
N PRO A 322 14.72 12.69 -8.56
CA PRO A 322 15.95 12.84 -9.34
C PRO A 322 16.77 14.07 -8.94
#